data_AF-A0A0C9WPG0-F1
#
_entry.id   AF-A0A0C9WPG0-F1
#
_cell.length_a   1.000
_cell.length_b   1.000
_cell.length_c   1.000
_cell.angle_alpha   90.00
_cell.angle_beta   90.00
_cell.angle_gamma   90.00
#
_symmetry.space_group_name_H-M   'P 1'
#
loop_
_entity.id
_entity.type
_entity.pdbx_description
1 polymer ?
#
loop_
_entity_poly.entity_id
_entity_poly.type
_entity_poly.pdbx_seq_one_letter_code
_entity_poly.pdbx_strand_id
1 'polypeptide(L)'
;YCGLCSPLAISGEPRTIWKYNAIFHLLTEHAQDSVGMDPNRDSQKLPKIPGQMIVDMFISREEEEFLKVNAQLTTEDREKHGIPNSDGVEFPCLTREELKRERAQTLSVVESSEKQRKR
;
A
#
# COMPACT_ATOMS: atom_id res chain seq x y z
N TYR A 1 -8.18 6.53 4.62
CA TYR A 1 -9.34 5.75 5.11
C TYR A 1 -8.89 4.31 5.35
N CYS A 2 -9.56 3.51 6.19
CA CYS A 2 -9.19 2.10 6.33
C CYS A 2 -9.91 1.25 5.28
N GLY A 3 -9.17 0.64 4.36
CA GLY A 3 -9.74 -0.22 3.31
C GLY A 3 -10.17 -1.61 3.80
N LEU A 4 -9.81 -1.97 5.04
CA LEU A 4 -10.16 -3.25 5.65
C LEU A 4 -11.45 -3.17 6.49
N CYS A 5 -11.83 -1.97 6.91
CA CYS A 5 -13.10 -1.74 7.59
C CYS A 5 -14.26 -2.01 6.65
N SER A 6 -15.35 -2.59 7.18
CA SER A 6 -16.61 -2.68 6.45
C SER A 6 -16.97 -1.31 5.85
N PRO A 7 -17.43 -1.28 4.58
CA PRO A 7 -17.34 -0.10 3.71
C PRO A 7 -18.16 1.11 4.17
N LEU A 8 -19.09 0.93 5.11
CA LEU A 8 -19.97 2.00 5.58
C LEU A 8 -20.00 2.01 7.11
N ALA A 9 -19.72 3.17 7.70
CA ALA A 9 -20.16 3.48 9.05
C ALA A 9 -21.70 3.53 9.10
N ILE A 10 -22.28 3.58 10.30
CA ILE A 10 -23.74 3.74 10.48
C ILE A 10 -24.27 4.98 9.72
N SER A 11 -23.42 5.99 9.53
CA SER A 11 -23.71 7.22 8.77
C SER A 11 -23.69 7.08 7.24
N GLY A 12 -23.25 5.93 6.69
CA GLY A 12 -23.06 5.76 5.25
C GLY A 12 -21.73 6.33 4.70
N GLU A 13 -20.87 6.87 5.56
CA GLU A 13 -19.54 7.36 5.17
C GLU A 13 -18.45 6.27 5.37
N PRO A 14 -17.37 6.27 4.56
CA PRO A 14 -16.23 5.39 4.79
C PRO A 14 -15.59 5.65 6.15
N ARG A 15 -15.23 4.59 6.88
CA ARG A 15 -14.52 4.76 8.16
C ARG A 15 -13.15 5.38 7.94
N THR A 16 -12.96 6.56 8.52
CA THR A 16 -11.69 7.27 8.57
C THR A 16 -10.90 6.84 9.80
N ILE A 17 -9.58 6.86 9.66
CA ILE A 17 -8.64 6.57 10.74
C ILE A 17 -7.60 7.68 10.74
N TRP A 18 -7.13 8.05 11.93
CA TRP A 18 -6.02 8.97 12.05
C TRP A 18 -4.74 8.26 11.61
N LYS A 19 -3.98 8.90 10.73
CA LYS A 19 -2.70 8.41 10.20
C LYS A 19 -1.76 7.90 11.31
N TYR A 20 -1.58 8.70 12.35
CA TYR A 20 -0.73 8.37 13.51
C TYR A 20 -1.25 7.19 14.36
N ASN A 21 -2.53 6.85 14.25
CA ASN A 21 -3.15 5.73 14.95
C ASN A 21 -3.40 4.53 14.03
N ALA A 22 -2.94 4.58 12.77
CA ALA A 22 -3.33 3.59 11.78
C ALA A 22 -2.80 2.19 12.10
N ILE A 23 -1.55 2.08 12.57
CA ILE A 23 -0.98 0.80 13.01
C ILE A 23 -1.72 0.25 14.22
N PHE A 24 -2.05 1.10 15.19
CA PHE A 24 -2.83 0.68 16.35
C PHE A 24 -4.21 0.14 15.94
N HIS A 25 -4.93 0.88 15.08
CA HIS A 25 -6.21 0.42 14.53
C HIS A 25 -6.09 -0.92 13.79
N LEU A 26 -5.03 -1.13 13.00
CA LEU A 26 -4.80 -2.39 12.31
C LEU A 26 -4.58 -3.56 13.27
N LEU A 27 -3.84 -3.34 14.36
CA LEU A 27 -3.55 -4.37 15.36
C LEU A 27 -4.77 -4.71 16.22
N THR A 28 -5.64 -3.74 16.52
CA THR A 28 -6.79 -3.98 17.40
C THR A 28 -8.03 -4.47 16.66
N GLU A 29 -8.26 -4.00 15.43
CA GLU A 29 -9.50 -4.29 14.69
C GLU A 29 -9.31 -5.28 13.54
N HIS A 30 -8.08 -5.43 13.02
CA HIS A 30 -7.82 -6.22 11.81
C HIS A 30 -6.71 -7.27 11.97
N ALA A 31 -6.20 -7.44 13.19
CA ALA A 31 -5.24 -8.48 13.50
C ALA A 31 -5.79 -9.86 13.14
N GLN A 32 -4.96 -10.69 12.51
CA GLN A 32 -5.31 -12.07 12.22
C GLN A 32 -4.76 -12.97 13.33
N ASP A 33 -5.64 -13.81 13.87
CA ASP A 33 -5.21 -14.91 14.72
C ASP A 33 -4.30 -15.84 13.91
N SER A 34 -3.14 -16.17 14.44
CA SER A 34 -2.25 -17.17 13.84
C SER A 34 -2.88 -18.55 13.98
N VAL A 35 -3.81 -18.89 13.10
CA VAL A 35 -4.37 -20.25 13.03
C VAL A 35 -3.23 -21.20 12.66
N GLY A 36 -2.72 -21.93 13.65
CA GLY A 36 -1.79 -23.05 13.44
C GLY A 36 -0.32 -22.87 13.87
N MET A 37 0.04 -21.87 14.68
CA MET A 37 1.41 -21.76 15.20
C MET A 37 1.41 -21.54 16.72
N ASP A 38 2.02 -22.51 17.42
CA ASP A 38 2.50 -22.52 18.80
C ASP A 38 1.71 -21.70 19.85
N PRO A 39 1.01 -22.33 20.81
CA PRO A 39 0.31 -21.64 21.90
C PRO A 39 1.23 -20.82 22.84
N ASN A 40 2.56 -20.88 22.69
CA ASN A 40 3.53 -20.04 23.41
C ASN A 40 4.03 -18.82 22.62
N ARG A 41 3.49 -18.53 21.43
CA ARG A 41 3.77 -17.27 20.72
C ARG A 41 2.49 -16.46 20.61
N ASP A 42 2.50 -15.29 21.24
CA ASP A 42 1.57 -14.18 20.98
C ASP A 42 1.78 -13.64 19.55
N SER A 43 1.67 -14.49 18.53
CA SER A 43 1.97 -14.11 17.14
C SER A 43 0.75 -13.54 16.45
N GLN A 44 0.27 -12.41 16.96
CA GLN A 44 -0.72 -11.61 16.26
C GLN A 44 -0.11 -11.12 14.95
N LYS A 45 -0.66 -11.56 13.81
CA LYS A 45 -0.14 -11.17 12.49
C LYS A 45 -0.89 -9.95 11.97
N LEU A 46 -0.13 -8.99 11.45
CA LEU A 46 -0.71 -7.87 10.71
C LEU A 46 -1.51 -8.39 9.51
N PRO A 47 -2.67 -7.78 9.20
CA PRO A 47 -3.44 -8.13 8.01
C PRO A 47 -2.66 -7.80 6.74
N LYS A 48 -3.13 -8.31 5.60
CA LYS A 48 -2.65 -7.84 4.29
C LYS A 48 -3.11 -6.40 4.06
N ILE A 49 -2.23 -5.44 4.34
CA ILE A 49 -2.52 -4.00 4.19
C ILE A 49 -2.48 -3.63 2.70
N PRO A 50 -3.51 -2.95 2.17
CA PRO A 50 -3.48 -2.44 0.80
C PRO A 50 -2.32 -1.46 0.57
N GLY A 51 -1.66 -1.54 -0.60
CA GLY A 51 -0.49 -0.70 -0.91
C GLY A 51 -0.76 0.81 -0.80
N GLN A 52 -1.92 1.28 -1.28
CA GLN A 52 -2.31 2.69 -1.15
C GLN A 52 -2.42 3.12 0.32
N MET A 53 -2.93 2.24 1.18
CA MET A 53 -3.04 2.51 2.61
C MET A 53 -1.66 2.59 3.26
N ILE A 54 -0.67 1.80 2.82
CA ILE A 54 0.72 1.93 3.29
C ILE A 54 1.26 3.33 2.99
N VAL A 55 1.03 3.84 1.78
CA VAL A 55 1.44 5.19 1.36
C VAL A 55 0.71 6.26 2.17
N ASP A 56 -0.60 6.14 2.35
CA ASP A 56 -1.41 7.14 3.07
C ASP A 56 -1.07 7.20 4.58
N MET A 57 -0.65 6.08 5.17
CA MET A 57 -0.28 5.98 6.59
C MET A 57 1.14 6.46 6.88
N PHE A 58 1.96 6.62 5.85
CA PHE A 58 3.40 6.81 5.98
C PHE A 58 3.76 8.19 6.54
N ILE A 59 4.52 8.23 7.65
CA ILE A 59 4.93 9.47 8.32
C ILE A 59 6.30 9.91 7.77
N SER A 60 6.38 11.12 7.21
CA SER A 60 7.64 11.69 6.71
C SER A 60 8.48 12.29 7.83
N ARG A 61 9.77 12.56 7.58
CA ARG A 61 10.63 13.20 8.59
C ARG A 61 10.20 14.63 8.92
N GLU A 62 9.69 15.36 7.94
CA GLU A 62 9.15 16.70 8.18
C GLU A 62 7.93 16.66 9.11
N GLU A 63 7.09 15.62 8.97
CA GLU A 63 5.97 15.39 9.90
C GLU A 63 6.46 15.03 11.30
N GLU A 64 7.49 14.18 11.42
CA GLU A 64 8.13 13.86 12.70
C GLU A 64 8.70 15.10 13.39
N GLU A 65 9.39 15.95 12.64
CA GLU A 65 9.97 17.20 13.13
C GLU A 65 8.87 18.17 13.59
N PHE A 66 7.80 18.30 12.80
CA PHE A 66 6.62 19.10 13.18
C PHE A 66 5.99 18.60 14.48
N LEU A 67 5.93 17.28 14.67
CA LEU A 67 5.45 16.65 15.90
C LEU A 67 6.45 16.68 17.06
N LYS A 68 7.64 17.27 16.85
CA LYS A 68 8.74 17.35 17.82
C LYS A 68 9.22 15.97 18.28
N VAL A 69 9.10 14.98 17.40
CA VAL A 69 9.69 13.66 17.61
C VAL A 69 11.21 13.80 17.45
N ASN A 70 11.97 13.20 18.38
CA ASN A 70 13.43 13.30 18.33
C ASN A 70 13.98 12.53 17.14
N ALA A 71 14.53 13.25 16.16
CA ALA A 71 15.08 12.69 14.94
C ALA A 71 16.22 11.68 15.18
N GLN A 72 17.02 11.84 16.25
CA GLN A 72 18.09 10.89 16.57
C GLN A 72 17.50 9.53 16.97
N LEU A 73 16.49 9.54 17.86
CA LEU A 73 15.82 8.32 18.30
C LEU A 73 15.16 7.58 17.13
N THR A 74 14.48 8.31 16.25
CA THR A 74 13.83 7.68 15.09
C THR A 74 14.82 7.23 14.03
N THR A 75 16.01 7.84 13.94
CA THR A 75 17.08 7.37 13.04
C THR A 75 17.73 6.10 13.57
N GLU A 76 18.12 6.08 14.84
CA GLU A 76 18.71 4.90 15.50
C GLU A 76 17.77 3.70 15.47
N ASP A 77 16.47 3.92 15.72
CA ASP A 77 15.48 2.84 15.70
C ASP A 77 15.28 2.27 14.28
N ARG A 78 15.30 3.14 13.24
CA ARG A 78 15.24 2.69 11.85
C ARG A 78 16.45 1.87 11.46
N GLU A 79 17.65 2.33 11.79
CA GLU A 79 18.90 1.59 11.53
C GLU A 79 18.90 0.23 12.21
N LYS A 80 18.47 0.18 13.47
CA LYS A 80 18.35 -1.06 14.25
C LYS A 80 17.40 -2.07 13.62
N HIS A 81 16.31 -1.62 13.02
CA HIS A 81 15.30 -2.49 12.42
C HIS A 81 15.43 -2.62 10.89
N GLY A 82 16.47 -2.05 10.29
CA GLY A 82 16.71 -2.08 8.85
C GLY A 82 15.60 -1.38 8.04
N ILE A 83 14.95 -0.38 8.63
CA ILE A 83 13.88 0.40 7.99
C ILE A 83 14.54 1.50 7.15
N PRO A 84 14.36 1.50 5.82
CA PRO A 84 14.91 2.55 4.96
C PRO A 84 14.38 3.93 5.35
N ASN A 85 15.21 4.96 5.16
CA ASN A 85 14.76 6.34 5.35
C ASN A 85 13.62 6.66 4.38
N SER A 86 12.60 7.32 4.92
CA SER A 86 11.36 7.61 4.23
C SER A 86 11.53 8.52 3.00
N ASP A 87 12.40 9.51 3.13
CA ASP A 87 12.57 10.59 2.17
C ASP A 87 13.80 10.36 1.27
N GLY A 88 14.57 9.33 1.57
CA GLY A 88 15.79 8.94 0.86
C GLY A 88 15.59 7.87 -0.21
N VAL A 89 14.34 7.51 -0.53
CA VAL A 89 14.06 6.66 -1.68
C VAL A 89 14.24 7.50 -2.96
N GLU A 90 15.49 7.79 -3.32
CA GLU A 90 15.80 7.87 -4.75
C GLU A 90 15.36 6.52 -5.29
N PHE A 91 14.33 6.44 -6.13
CA PHE A 91 13.95 5.21 -6.83
C PHE A 91 14.97 5.02 -7.96
N PRO A 92 16.09 4.30 -7.80
CA PRO A 92 17.05 4.12 -8.89
C PRO A 92 16.68 2.84 -9.67
N CYS A 93 15.66 2.11 -9.22
CA CYS A 93 15.30 0.76 -9.63
C CYS A 93 13.91 0.65 -10.26
N LEU A 94 13.28 1.78 -10.60
CA LEU A 94 12.20 1.78 -11.59
C LEU A 94 12.72 2.57 -12.77
N THR A 95 13.49 1.89 -13.61
CA THR A 95 13.77 2.46 -14.93
C THR A 95 12.44 2.77 -15.59
N ARG A 96 12.36 3.85 -16.37
CA ARG A 96 11.15 4.23 -17.12
C ARG A 96 10.65 3.09 -18.03
N GLU A 97 11.46 2.07 -18.27
CA GLU A 97 11.10 0.82 -18.94
C GLU A 97 10.20 -0.10 -18.10
N GLU A 98 10.39 -0.21 -16.77
CA GLU A 98 9.63 -1.13 -15.90
C GLU A 98 8.21 -0.61 -15.57
N LEU A 99 7.99 0.71 -15.69
CA LEU A 99 6.66 1.34 -15.55
C LEU A 99 5.82 1.31 -16.84
N LYS A 100 6.39 0.88 -17.97
CA LYS A 100 5.61 0.68 -19.21
C LYS A 100 4.83 -0.63 -19.07
N ARG A 101 3.55 -0.52 -18.71
CA ARG A 101 2.59 -1.61 -19.01
C ARG A 101 2.73 -1.96 -20.49
N GLU A 102 2.91 -3.24 -20.80
CA GLU A 102 2.84 -3.70 -22.18
C GLU A 102 1.51 -3.22 -22.79
N ARG A 103 1.61 -2.55 -23.94
CA ARG A 103 0.45 -2.04 -24.66
C ARG A 103 -0.47 -3.23 -24.97
N ALA A 104 -1.73 -3.16 -24.53
CA ALA A 104 -2.72 -4.18 -24.86
C ALA A 104 -2.75 -4.42 -26.38
N GLN A 105 -2.65 -5.69 -26.79
CA GLN A 105 -2.76 -6.09 -28.19
C GLN A 105 -4.12 -5.68 -28.72
N THR A 106 -4.15 -4.64 -29.55
CA THR A 106 -5.33 -4.23 -30.28
C THR A 106 -5.31 -4.99 -31.60
N LEU A 107 -6.10 -6.07 -31.69
CA LEU A 107 -6.33 -6.79 -32.93
C LEU A 107 -7.17 -5.89 -33.85
N SER A 108 -6.55 -5.24 -34.83
CA SER A 108 -7.28 -4.59 -35.92
C SER A 108 -7.73 -5.68 -36.91
N VAL A 109 -9.02 -5.99 -36.91
CA VAL A 109 -9.63 -6.81 -37.98
C VAL A 109 -9.62 -5.97 -39.26
N VAL A 110 -8.79 -6.36 -40.22
CA VAL A 110 -8.85 -5.81 -41.58
C VAL A 110 -9.90 -6.61 -42.33
N GLU A 111 -11.06 -6.02 -42.60
CA GLU A 111 -12.04 -6.62 -43.52
C GLU A 111 -11.44 -6.65 -44.93
N SER A 112 -11.28 -7.85 -45.48
CA SER A 112 -10.96 -8.03 -46.89
C SER A 112 -12.18 -7.66 -47.72
N SER A 113 -12.11 -6.54 -48.44
CA SER A 113 -13.12 -6.16 -49.42
C SER A 113 -13.10 -7.13 -50.61
N GLU A 114 -14.01 -8.10 -50.60
CA GLU A 114 -14.27 -8.95 -51.76
C GLU A 114 -14.95 -8.12 -52.86
N LYS A 115 -14.19 -7.79 -53.91
CA LYS A 115 -14.74 -7.28 -55.17
C LYS A 115 -15.60 -8.37 -55.81
N GLN A 116 -16.93 -8.28 -55.64
CA GLN A 116 -17.86 -9.02 -56.47
C GLN A 116 -17.73 -8.56 -57.92
N ARG A 117 -17.16 -9.44 -58.75
CA ARG A 117 -17.15 -9.31 -60.21
C ARG A 117 -18.34 -10.10 -60.74
N LYS A 118 -19.47 -9.45 -60.98
CA LYS A 118 -20.62 -10.06 -61.70
C LYS A 118 -20.50 -9.81 -63.20
N ARG A 119 -20.75 -10.88 -63.94
CA ARG A 119 -20.87 -10.98 -65.40
C ARG A 119 -22.00 -10.11 -65.93
#